data_AF-A0A7W1QL14-F1
#
_entry.id   AF-A0A7W1QL14-F1
#
_cell.length_a   1.000
_cell.length_b   1.000
_cell.length_c   1.000
_cell.angle_alpha   90.00
_cell.angle_beta   90.00
_cell.angle_gamma   90.00
#
_symmetry.space_group_name_H-M   'P 1'
#
loop_
_entity.id
_entity.type
_entity.pdbx_description
1 polymer ?
#
loop_
_entity_poly.entity_id
_entity_poly.type
_entity_poly.pdbx_seq_one_letter_code
_entity_poly.pdbx_strand_id
1 'polypeptide(L)'
;MKALTVAMLVLMAIVRGEAASAQVQVRVGVPGRATYSELHEGLRQGSRTADSVTTILRARVPGPLWRSMRRTVEGQGDWNTALVSLTRLAELRSPAYADSAARLLRHLESAGSAPFPNDPGLKAEDLEPSLQAIVLERRRAVEGDSVVLADILARITSKKYNHGDAWVLGRLGGGAADSVAARFRVASTEEFRVRYLTLLSYFTDRKLIPLLARVYVKPDSFGVPKRYAIRASDGLLWIGSRESLAALQDARRQARASGTYADSSLARGGYDFLANDSSAVISRTGKWLSVWIRELKSR
;
A
#
# COMPACT_ATOMS: atom_id res chain seq x y z
N MET A 1 11.82 26.36 -42.30
CA MET A 1 12.79 26.27 -41.18
C MET A 1 12.48 27.37 -40.16
N LYS A 2 11.67 27.06 -39.13
CA LYS A 2 11.50 27.80 -37.85
C LYS A 2 10.34 27.14 -37.08
N ALA A 3 10.50 25.87 -36.76
CA ALA A 3 9.54 25.08 -35.96
C ALA A 3 10.27 24.19 -34.93
N LEU A 4 11.46 24.61 -34.48
CA LEU A 4 12.30 23.80 -33.58
C LEU A 4 12.52 24.43 -32.20
N THR A 5 11.95 25.60 -31.91
CA THR A 5 12.24 26.35 -30.66
C THR A 5 11.08 26.35 -29.66
N VAL A 6 9.96 25.68 -29.95
CA VAL A 6 8.78 25.63 -29.05
C VAL A 6 8.59 24.25 -28.41
N ALA A 7 9.29 23.21 -28.88
CA ALA A 7 9.12 21.84 -28.39
C ALA A 7 9.92 21.51 -27.11
N MET A 8 10.80 22.39 -26.63
CA MET A 8 11.70 22.09 -25.50
C MET A 8 11.26 22.70 -24.16
N LEU A 9 10.19 23.50 -24.15
CA LEU A 9 9.62 24.15 -22.95
C LEU A 9 8.34 23.48 -22.43
N VAL A 10 7.89 22.39 -23.06
CA VAL A 10 6.70 21.62 -22.64
C VAL A 10 7.08 20.36 -21.83
N LEU A 11 8.38 20.05 -21.67
CA LEU A 11 8.85 18.90 -20.88
C LEU A 11 9.07 19.19 -19.37
N MET A 12 8.74 20.40 -18.90
CA MET A 12 8.89 20.82 -17.50
C MET A 12 7.58 21.28 -16.85
N ALA A 13 6.43 20.92 -17.45
CA ALA A 13 5.12 21.17 -16.86
C ALA A 13 4.52 19.86 -16.35
N ILE A 14 4.50 19.75 -15.01
CA ILE A 14 3.53 18.96 -14.24
C ILE A 14 3.82 17.44 -14.21
N VAL A 15 4.93 17.09 -13.56
CA VAL A 15 4.81 16.10 -12.47
C VAL A 15 4.67 16.93 -11.19
N ARG A 16 3.49 17.55 -11.01
CA ARG A 16 3.03 17.82 -9.64
C ARG A 16 2.88 16.42 -9.07
N GLY A 17 3.83 16.01 -8.24
CA GLY A 17 3.69 14.80 -7.45
C GLY A 17 2.29 14.83 -6.86
N GLU A 18 1.48 13.83 -7.19
CA GLU A 18 0.41 13.47 -6.28
C GLU A 18 1.07 13.40 -4.92
N ALA A 19 0.53 14.16 -3.96
CA ALA A 19 1.05 14.21 -2.60
C ALA A 19 1.43 12.78 -2.21
N ALA A 20 2.65 12.58 -1.72
CA ALA A 20 3.14 11.28 -1.30
C ALA A 20 2.40 10.89 -0.02
N SER A 21 1.07 10.68 -0.12
CA SER A 21 0.27 10.07 0.92
C SER A 21 0.98 8.78 1.25
N ALA A 22 1.48 8.68 2.48
CA ALA A 22 2.48 7.72 2.93
C ALA A 22 2.05 6.26 2.78
N GLN A 23 1.99 5.80 1.53
CA GLN A 23 1.66 4.46 1.11
C GLN A 23 2.95 3.84 0.59
N VAL A 24 3.67 3.21 1.51
CA VAL A 24 4.85 2.40 1.18
C VAL A 24 4.61 0.99 1.70
N GLN A 25 3.87 0.20 0.94
CA GLN A 25 3.74 -1.23 1.17
C GLN A 25 4.97 -1.95 0.59
N VAL A 26 5.78 -2.50 1.47
CA VAL A 26 7.00 -3.21 1.10
C VAL A 26 7.06 -4.54 1.84
N ARG A 27 7.34 -5.61 1.09
CA ARG A 27 7.62 -6.93 1.60
C ARG A 27 8.81 -7.51 0.86
N VAL A 28 9.94 -7.67 1.55
CA VAL A 28 11.16 -8.26 0.99
C VAL A 28 11.59 -9.46 1.83
N GLY A 29 11.95 -10.56 1.17
CA GLY A 29 12.61 -11.70 1.82
C GLY A 29 11.76 -12.47 2.81
N VAL A 30 10.42 -12.41 2.72
CA VAL A 30 9.51 -13.21 3.55
C VAL A 30 9.41 -14.63 2.99
N PRO A 31 9.81 -15.67 3.74
CA PRO A 31 9.76 -17.04 3.25
C PRO A 31 8.35 -17.46 2.80
N GLY A 32 8.27 -18.12 1.63
CA GLY A 32 7.01 -18.63 1.09
C GLY A 32 6.07 -17.57 0.50
N ARG A 33 6.52 -16.31 0.37
CA ARG A 33 5.76 -15.24 -0.28
C ARG A 33 6.60 -14.51 -1.32
N ALA A 34 5.96 -14.03 -2.37
CA ALA A 34 6.60 -13.16 -3.34
C ALA A 34 7.02 -11.83 -2.72
N THR A 35 8.17 -11.31 -3.17
CA THR A 35 8.61 -9.96 -2.84
C THR A 35 7.67 -8.95 -3.51
N TYR A 36 7.33 -7.89 -2.78
CA TYR A 36 6.41 -6.84 -3.20
C TYR A 36 6.95 -5.46 -2.78
N SER A 37 6.81 -4.47 -3.65
CA SER A 37 7.34 -3.12 -3.48
C SER A 37 6.47 -2.10 -4.22
N GLU A 38 5.95 -1.09 -3.54
CA GLU A 38 5.39 0.09 -4.22
C GLU A 38 6.46 1.08 -4.70
N LEU A 39 7.72 0.90 -4.27
CA LEU A 39 8.87 1.75 -4.63
C LEU A 39 9.50 1.40 -6.00
N HIS A 40 8.80 0.60 -6.83
CA HIS A 40 9.18 0.20 -8.20
C HIS A 40 10.52 -0.57 -8.31
N GLU A 41 11.09 -0.62 -9.53
CA GLU A 41 12.21 -1.48 -9.95
C GLU A 41 13.50 -1.34 -9.14
N GLY A 42 13.65 -0.29 -8.34
CA GLY A 42 14.83 -0.07 -7.50
C GLY A 42 15.09 -1.21 -6.49
N LEU A 43 14.07 -1.99 -6.13
CA LEU A 43 14.18 -3.12 -5.19
C LEU A 43 14.44 -4.48 -5.85
N ARG A 44 15.00 -4.52 -7.07
CA ARG A 44 15.49 -5.78 -7.67
C ARG A 44 16.46 -6.50 -6.71
N GLN A 45 16.34 -7.82 -6.63
CA GLN A 45 17.18 -8.65 -5.77
C GLN A 45 18.66 -8.41 -6.09
N GLY A 46 19.47 -8.13 -5.05
CA GLY A 46 20.89 -7.82 -5.18
C GLY A 46 21.22 -6.34 -5.45
N SER A 47 20.24 -5.45 -5.46
CA SER A 47 20.50 -4.00 -5.50
C SER A 47 20.84 -3.45 -4.11
N ARG A 48 21.68 -2.41 -4.04
CA ARG A 48 21.98 -1.69 -2.78
C ARG A 48 20.72 -1.16 -2.10
N THR A 49 19.72 -0.77 -2.88
CA THR A 49 18.43 -0.28 -2.36
C THR A 49 17.63 -1.41 -1.72
N ALA A 50 17.59 -2.60 -2.34
CA ALA A 50 16.97 -3.78 -1.74
C ALA A 50 17.68 -4.23 -0.45
N ASP A 51 19.00 -4.14 -0.38
CA ASP A 51 19.77 -4.45 0.82
C ASP A 51 19.50 -3.45 1.95
N SER A 52 19.41 -2.17 1.61
CA SER A 52 19.08 -1.10 2.56
C SER A 52 17.67 -1.28 3.14
N VAL A 53 16.67 -1.53 2.28
CA VAL A 53 15.30 -1.85 2.71
C VAL A 53 15.27 -3.12 3.57
N THR A 54 15.98 -4.17 3.17
CA THR A 54 16.06 -5.41 3.95
C THR A 54 16.67 -5.17 5.33
N THR A 55 17.70 -4.34 5.41
CA THR A 55 18.34 -3.93 6.67
C THR A 55 17.34 -3.21 7.58
N ILE A 56 16.58 -2.27 7.04
CA ILE A 56 15.53 -1.55 7.78
C ILE A 56 14.47 -2.53 8.27
N LEU A 57 13.91 -3.37 7.39
CA LEU A 57 12.86 -4.33 7.75
C LEU A 57 13.32 -5.38 8.79
N ARG A 58 14.63 -5.64 8.90
CA ARG A 58 15.21 -6.55 9.90
C ARG A 58 15.67 -5.84 11.17
N ALA A 59 15.66 -4.51 11.22
CA ALA A 59 16.09 -3.76 12.38
C ALA A 59 15.26 -4.14 13.62
N ARG A 60 15.94 -4.29 14.76
CA ARG A 60 15.31 -4.60 16.06
C ARG A 60 15.36 -3.43 17.04
N VAL A 61 16.27 -2.50 16.81
CA VAL A 61 16.47 -1.35 17.68
C VAL A 61 15.69 -0.16 17.09
N PRO A 62 14.76 0.45 17.84
CA PRO A 62 13.92 1.52 17.32
C PRO A 62 14.64 2.87 17.13
N GLY A 63 15.68 3.14 17.94
CA GLY A 63 16.38 4.44 17.92
C GLY A 63 16.97 4.85 16.57
N PRO A 64 17.74 3.99 15.88
CA PRO A 64 18.23 4.29 14.54
C PRO A 64 17.12 4.59 13.53
N LEU A 65 15.99 3.87 13.59
CA LEU A 65 14.84 4.08 12.69
C LEU A 65 14.20 5.46 12.90
N TRP A 66 13.97 5.84 14.15
CA TRP A 66 13.43 7.15 14.48
C TRP A 66 14.37 8.29 14.09
N ARG A 67 15.68 8.12 14.30
CA ARG A 67 16.69 9.09 13.85
C ARG A 67 16.69 9.26 12.33
N SER A 68 16.43 8.19 11.58
CA SER A 68 16.32 8.28 10.12
C SER A 68 15.17 9.17 9.68
N MET A 69 13.99 9.01 10.30
CA MET A 69 12.86 9.91 10.05
C MET A 69 13.20 11.36 10.42
N ARG A 70 13.75 11.59 11.61
CA ARG A 70 14.09 12.94 12.07
C ARG A 70 15.02 13.68 11.12
N ARG A 71 16.11 13.04 10.68
CA ARG A 71 17.04 13.63 9.70
C ARG A 71 16.34 13.97 8.39
N THR A 72 15.39 13.14 7.97
CA THR A 72 14.65 13.35 6.72
C THR A 72 13.72 14.56 6.83
N VAL A 73 13.03 14.71 7.95
CA VAL A 73 12.24 15.92 8.28
C VAL A 73 13.11 17.18 8.37
N GLU A 74 14.37 17.03 8.78
CA GLU A 74 15.38 18.10 8.81
C GLU A 74 16.03 18.35 7.43
N GLY A 75 15.56 17.71 6.35
CA GLY A 75 16.04 17.90 4.98
C GLY A 75 17.33 17.13 4.63
N GLN A 76 17.77 16.21 5.50
CA GLN A 76 19.06 15.51 5.40
C GLN A 76 18.92 14.01 5.07
N GLY A 77 17.80 13.57 4.50
CA GLY A 77 17.51 12.15 4.30
C GLY A 77 16.62 11.83 3.11
N ASP A 78 16.49 10.54 2.84
CA ASP A 78 15.62 9.99 1.79
C ASP A 78 14.23 9.63 2.37
N TRP A 79 13.18 10.18 1.74
CA TRP A 79 11.79 10.00 2.17
C TRP A 79 11.33 8.54 2.14
N ASN A 80 11.72 7.77 1.14
CA ASN A 80 11.34 6.36 1.06
C ASN A 80 11.95 5.57 2.22
N THR A 81 13.22 5.81 2.52
CA THR A 81 13.93 5.24 3.67
C THR A 81 13.27 5.62 5.00
N ALA A 82 12.85 6.88 5.16
CA ALA A 82 12.14 7.33 6.35
C ALA A 82 10.79 6.63 6.52
N LEU A 83 9.99 6.54 5.47
CA LEU A 83 8.68 5.88 5.49
C LEU A 83 8.80 4.39 5.81
N VAL A 84 9.72 3.66 5.16
CA VAL A 84 9.99 2.25 5.50
C VAL A 84 10.48 2.10 6.94
N SER A 85 11.28 3.05 7.44
CA SER A 85 11.74 3.06 8.83
C SER A 85 10.59 3.24 9.82
N LEU A 86 9.62 4.11 9.52
CA LEU A 86 8.43 4.30 10.35
C LEU A 86 7.51 3.08 10.32
N THR A 87 7.31 2.46 9.15
CA THR A 87 6.59 1.18 9.04
C THR A 87 7.23 0.13 9.93
N ARG A 88 8.56 -0.02 9.87
CA ARG A 88 9.26 -0.96 10.75
C ARG A 88 9.13 -0.58 12.23
N LEU A 89 9.22 0.70 12.55
CA LEU A 89 9.08 1.18 13.93
C LEU A 89 7.71 0.84 14.52
N ALA A 90 6.64 0.89 13.71
CA ALA A 90 5.31 0.46 14.12
C ALA A 90 5.29 -1.01 14.54
N GLU A 91 5.95 -1.88 13.77
CA GLU A 91 6.06 -3.31 14.09
C GLU A 91 6.87 -3.60 15.38
N LEU A 92 7.77 -2.70 15.79
CA LEU A 92 8.54 -2.85 17.03
C LEU A 92 7.74 -2.52 18.29
N ARG A 93 6.62 -1.80 18.15
CA ARG A 93 5.66 -1.51 19.24
C ARG A 93 6.30 -0.89 20.50
N SER A 94 7.36 -0.12 20.32
CA SER A 94 8.11 0.46 21.43
C SER A 94 7.28 1.55 22.14
N PRO A 95 7.08 1.48 23.48
CA PRO A 95 6.30 2.48 24.21
C PRO A 95 6.81 3.92 24.01
N ALA A 96 8.11 4.15 24.18
CA ALA A 96 8.72 5.48 24.08
C ALA A 96 8.54 6.13 22.69
N TYR A 97 8.51 5.32 21.64
CA TYR A 97 8.31 5.82 20.27
C TYR A 97 6.85 5.94 19.89
N ALA A 98 5.94 5.16 20.49
CA ALA A 98 4.51 5.42 20.41
C ALA A 98 4.14 6.75 21.08
N ASP A 99 4.72 7.05 22.24
CA ASP A 99 4.51 8.34 22.92
C ASP A 99 5.08 9.50 22.09
N SER A 100 6.26 9.30 21.47
CA SER A 100 6.86 10.27 20.57
C SER A 100 6.02 10.49 19.32
N ALA A 101 5.49 9.43 18.71
CA ALA A 101 4.61 9.51 17.57
C ALA A 101 3.30 10.24 17.92
N ALA A 102 2.70 9.93 19.07
CA ALA A 102 1.48 10.60 19.54
C ALA A 102 1.71 12.10 19.83
N ARG A 103 2.86 12.46 20.41
CA ARG A 103 3.25 13.88 20.59
C ARG A 103 3.41 14.58 19.25
N LEU A 104 4.06 13.94 18.29
CA LEU A 104 4.27 14.52 16.97
C LEU A 104 2.94 14.67 16.21
N LEU A 105 2.03 13.70 16.26
CA LEU A 105 0.69 13.84 15.69
C LEU A 105 -0.05 15.05 16.24
N ARG A 106 -0.08 15.22 17.58
CA ARG A 106 -0.70 16.41 18.20
C ARG A 106 -0.02 17.72 17.78
N HIS A 107 1.29 17.69 17.58
CA HIS A 107 2.01 18.84 17.05
C HIS A 107 1.60 19.15 15.62
N LEU A 108 1.52 18.15 14.73
CA LEU A 108 1.08 18.33 13.35
C LEU A 108 -0.35 18.87 13.25
N GLU A 109 -1.25 18.37 14.10
CA GLU A 109 -2.64 18.86 14.20
C GLU A 109 -2.72 20.33 14.65
N SER A 110 -1.74 20.83 15.41
CA SER A 110 -1.73 22.20 15.95
C SER A 110 -0.82 23.18 15.20
N ALA A 111 0.11 22.70 14.37
CA ALA A 111 1.13 23.52 13.71
C ALA A 111 0.63 24.33 12.50
N GLY A 112 -0.63 24.19 12.09
CA GLY A 112 -1.19 24.95 10.97
C GLY A 112 -0.60 24.55 9.61
N SER A 113 -0.36 25.53 8.73
CA SER A 113 -0.04 25.28 7.31
C SER A 113 1.42 24.94 6.99
N ALA A 114 2.34 25.04 7.96
CA ALA A 114 3.77 24.80 7.74
C ALA A 114 4.43 24.05 8.91
N PRO A 115 4.09 22.78 9.15
CA PRO A 115 4.66 21.99 10.24
C PRO A 115 6.18 21.73 10.12
N PHE A 116 6.77 21.96 8.93
CA PHE A 116 8.16 21.63 8.64
C PHE A 116 8.91 22.82 8.06
N PRO A 117 9.53 23.67 8.89
CA PRO A 117 10.15 24.92 8.44
C PRO A 117 11.34 24.70 7.49
N ASN A 118 12.00 23.54 7.58
CA ASN A 118 13.18 23.21 6.79
C ASN A 118 12.84 22.42 5.50
N ASP A 119 11.59 22.02 5.32
CA ASP A 119 11.10 21.34 4.12
C ASP A 119 9.67 21.82 3.81
N PRO A 120 9.51 23.00 3.18
CA PRO A 120 8.19 23.58 2.93
C PRO A 120 7.35 22.79 1.92
N GLY A 121 7.93 21.80 1.24
CA GLY A 121 7.21 20.88 0.37
C GLY A 121 6.50 19.76 1.14
N LEU A 122 6.95 19.50 2.38
CA LEU A 122 6.40 18.45 3.23
C LEU A 122 5.14 18.92 3.93
N LYS A 123 4.14 18.03 3.97
CA LYS A 123 2.87 18.29 4.65
C LYS A 123 2.64 17.27 5.76
N ALA A 124 1.74 17.61 6.68
CA ALA A 124 1.41 16.73 7.80
C ALA A 124 0.94 15.35 7.31
N GLU A 125 0.17 15.32 6.22
CA GLU A 125 -0.41 14.12 5.62
C GLU A 125 0.65 13.14 5.08
N ASP A 126 1.89 13.60 4.86
CA ASP A 126 3.00 12.75 4.42
C ASP A 126 3.61 11.95 5.59
N LEU A 127 3.37 12.33 6.85
CA LEU A 127 3.86 11.62 8.04
C LEU A 127 2.75 11.00 8.89
N GLU A 128 1.60 11.67 8.97
CA GLU A 128 0.46 11.27 9.80
C GLU A 128 0.11 9.78 9.71
N PRO A 129 -0.01 9.17 8.52
CA PRO A 129 -0.38 7.75 8.43
C PRO A 129 0.65 6.84 9.11
N SER A 130 1.93 7.13 8.94
CA SER A 130 3.01 6.32 9.51
C SER A 130 3.11 6.48 11.02
N LEU A 131 2.90 7.70 11.53
CA LEU A 131 2.83 7.96 12.98
C LEU A 131 1.61 7.30 13.62
N GLN A 132 0.46 7.38 12.96
CA GLN A 132 -0.78 6.73 13.40
C GLN A 132 -0.60 5.21 13.49
N ALA A 133 0.07 4.58 12.51
CA ALA A 133 0.37 3.15 12.54
C ALA A 133 1.23 2.75 13.76
N ILE A 134 2.21 3.57 14.16
CA ILE A 134 3.03 3.32 15.37
C ILE A 134 2.15 3.32 16.63
N VAL A 135 1.26 4.32 16.76
CA VAL A 135 0.34 4.42 17.89
C VAL A 135 -0.60 3.21 17.93
N LEU A 136 -1.20 2.86 16.80
CA LEU A 136 -2.17 1.77 16.70
C LEU A 136 -1.53 0.39 16.93
N GLU A 137 -0.33 0.11 16.43
CA GLU A 137 0.37 -1.15 16.71
C GLU A 137 0.81 -1.26 18.18
N ARG A 138 1.10 -0.13 18.85
CA ARG A 138 1.30 -0.14 20.30
C ARG A 138 0.01 -0.46 21.03
N ARG A 139 -1.10 0.21 20.69
CA ARG A 139 -2.43 -0.07 21.27
C ARG A 139 -2.82 -1.52 21.08
N ARG A 140 -2.57 -2.06 19.89
CA ARG A 140 -2.79 -3.48 19.58
C ARG A 140 -2.08 -4.42 20.57
N ALA A 141 -0.84 -4.11 20.99
CA ALA A 141 -0.12 -4.90 21.98
C ALA A 141 -0.58 -4.72 23.43
N VAL A 142 -1.36 -3.69 23.75
CA VAL A 142 -1.82 -3.39 25.11
C VAL A 142 -3.31 -3.73 25.29
N GLU A 143 -4.13 -3.27 24.35
CA GLU A 143 -5.59 -3.35 24.36
C GLU A 143 -6.12 -4.55 23.57
N GLY A 144 -5.29 -5.12 22.69
CA GLY A 144 -5.65 -6.26 21.84
C GLY A 144 -6.29 -5.89 20.51
N ASP A 145 -6.31 -6.86 19.58
CA ASP A 145 -6.74 -6.66 18.19
C ASP A 145 -8.22 -6.25 18.09
N SER A 146 -9.11 -6.78 18.93
CA SER A 146 -10.55 -6.49 18.89
C SER A 146 -10.89 -5.03 19.19
N VAL A 147 -10.18 -4.42 20.15
CA VAL A 147 -10.40 -3.01 20.53
C VAL A 147 -9.96 -2.09 19.39
N VAL A 148 -8.77 -2.34 18.83
CA VAL A 148 -8.25 -1.57 17.70
C VAL A 148 -9.11 -1.75 16.45
N LEU A 149 -9.62 -2.97 16.21
CA LEU A 149 -10.53 -3.25 15.10
C LEU A 149 -11.82 -2.43 15.21
N ALA A 150 -12.47 -2.43 16.37
CA ALA A 150 -13.71 -1.68 16.58
C ALA A 150 -13.52 -0.18 16.31
N ASP A 151 -12.41 0.38 16.81
CA ASP A 151 -12.03 1.77 16.64
C ASP A 151 -11.77 2.14 15.16
N ILE A 152 -10.98 1.34 14.43
CA ILE A 152 -10.75 1.57 13.00
C ILE A 152 -12.05 1.44 12.19
N LEU A 153 -12.90 0.46 12.49
CA LEU A 153 -14.17 0.28 11.79
C LEU A 153 -15.11 1.49 11.96
N ALA A 154 -15.12 2.14 13.14
CA ALA A 154 -15.87 3.37 13.38
C ALA A 154 -15.30 4.58 12.61
N ARG A 155 -13.97 4.63 12.41
CA ARG A 155 -13.33 5.66 11.56
C ARG A 155 -13.64 5.49 10.08
N ILE A 156 -13.78 4.25 9.60
CA ILE A 156 -14.08 3.98 8.18
C ILE A 156 -15.45 4.52 7.79
N THR A 157 -16.47 4.34 8.64
CA THR A 157 -17.84 4.83 8.38
C THR A 157 -17.92 6.35 8.38
N SER A 158 -17.23 7.01 9.32
CA SER A 158 -17.13 8.47 9.39
C SER A 158 -16.16 9.09 8.38
N LYS A 159 -15.50 8.25 7.56
CA LYS A 159 -14.46 8.63 6.58
C LYS A 159 -13.22 9.30 7.19
N LYS A 160 -13.06 9.22 8.51
CA LYS A 160 -11.91 9.77 9.24
C LYS A 160 -10.85 8.70 9.46
N TYR A 161 -10.40 8.04 8.39
CA TYR A 161 -9.34 7.03 8.45
C TYR A 161 -8.28 7.36 7.38
N ASN A 162 -7.04 6.98 7.64
CA ASN A 162 -5.93 7.20 6.72
C ASN A 162 -5.22 5.87 6.36
N HIS A 163 -4.11 5.97 5.64
CA HIS A 163 -3.33 4.81 5.23
C HIS A 163 -2.76 4.00 6.42
N GLY A 164 -2.45 4.66 7.53
CA GLY A 164 -1.97 4.04 8.76
C GLY A 164 -3.02 3.13 9.38
N ASP A 165 -4.28 3.59 9.42
CA ASP A 165 -5.41 2.75 9.84
C ASP A 165 -5.56 1.52 8.94
N ALA A 166 -5.50 1.71 7.62
CA ALA A 166 -5.61 0.61 6.65
C ALA A 166 -4.47 -0.41 6.79
N TRP A 167 -3.24 0.07 6.98
CA TRP A 167 -2.06 -0.77 7.17
C TRP A 167 -2.15 -1.60 8.45
N VAL A 168 -2.57 -1.01 9.58
CA VAL A 168 -2.77 -1.76 10.82
C VAL A 168 -3.94 -2.73 10.69
N LEU A 169 -5.05 -2.29 10.10
CA LEU A 169 -6.24 -3.13 9.88
C LEU A 169 -5.90 -4.44 9.17
N GLY A 170 -5.08 -4.38 8.11
CA GLY A 170 -4.64 -5.55 7.35
C GLY A 170 -3.80 -6.57 8.15
N ARG A 171 -3.32 -6.17 9.33
CA ARG A 171 -2.47 -6.98 10.23
C ARG A 171 -3.19 -7.45 11.49
N LEU A 172 -4.41 -6.98 11.73
CA LEU A 172 -5.23 -7.42 12.85
C LEU A 172 -5.70 -8.87 12.64
N GLY A 173 -5.67 -9.65 13.71
CA GLY A 173 -6.37 -10.92 13.85
C GLY A 173 -7.85 -10.69 14.20
N GLY A 174 -8.43 -11.58 15.02
CA GLY A 174 -9.76 -11.36 15.60
C GLY A 174 -10.90 -11.22 14.59
N GLY A 175 -10.78 -11.80 13.39
CA GLY A 175 -11.82 -11.72 12.36
C GLY A 175 -11.86 -10.39 11.58
N ALA A 176 -10.80 -9.58 11.63
CA ALA A 176 -10.73 -8.31 10.88
C ALA A 176 -10.97 -8.50 9.36
N ALA A 177 -10.31 -9.48 8.74
CA ALA A 177 -10.51 -9.77 7.32
C ALA A 177 -11.97 -10.16 6.99
N ASP A 178 -12.61 -10.94 7.86
CA ASP A 178 -14.02 -11.34 7.69
C ASP A 178 -14.95 -10.14 7.88
N SER A 179 -14.64 -9.27 8.84
CA SER A 179 -15.39 -8.06 9.14
C SER A 179 -15.39 -7.07 7.97
N VAL A 180 -14.24 -6.90 7.31
CA VAL A 180 -14.11 -6.05 6.12
C VAL A 180 -14.75 -6.73 4.90
N ALA A 181 -14.57 -8.03 4.72
CA ALA A 181 -15.18 -8.77 3.61
C ALA A 181 -16.72 -8.80 3.71
N ALA A 182 -17.28 -8.94 4.91
CA ALA A 182 -18.72 -8.86 5.14
C ALA A 182 -19.25 -7.47 4.78
N ARG A 183 -18.59 -6.41 5.26
CA ARG A 183 -18.96 -5.02 4.93
C ARG A 183 -18.85 -4.71 3.44
N PHE A 184 -17.83 -5.23 2.76
CA PHE A 184 -17.72 -5.13 1.30
C PHE A 184 -18.94 -5.71 0.59
N ARG A 185 -19.39 -6.91 0.99
CA ARG A 185 -20.52 -7.60 0.35
C ARG A 185 -21.86 -6.89 0.54
N VAL A 186 -22.07 -6.26 1.70
CA VAL A 186 -23.35 -5.60 2.04
C VAL A 186 -23.33 -4.08 1.82
N ALA A 187 -22.22 -3.51 1.35
CA ALA A 187 -22.10 -2.08 1.13
C ALA A 187 -23.14 -1.60 0.10
N SER A 188 -23.91 -0.59 0.50
CA SER A 188 -25.04 -0.05 -0.27
C SER A 188 -24.61 0.93 -1.36
N THR A 189 -23.42 1.54 -1.26
CA THR A 189 -22.93 2.53 -2.21
C THR A 189 -21.66 2.07 -2.92
N GLU A 190 -21.47 2.52 -4.16
CA GLU A 190 -20.23 2.33 -4.92
C GLU A 190 -19.02 2.80 -4.10
N GLU A 191 -19.11 3.98 -3.48
CA GLU A 191 -18.03 4.56 -2.68
C GLU A 191 -17.56 3.58 -1.59
N PHE A 192 -18.49 3.01 -0.81
CA PHE A 192 -18.14 2.07 0.25
C PHE A 192 -17.66 0.73 -0.30
N ARG A 193 -18.17 0.25 -1.45
CA ARG A 193 -17.68 -0.98 -2.10
C ARG A 193 -16.22 -0.82 -2.51
N VAL A 194 -15.87 0.27 -3.18
CA VAL A 194 -14.49 0.57 -3.59
C VAL A 194 -13.59 0.76 -2.37
N ARG A 195 -14.10 1.41 -1.32
CA ARG A 195 -13.38 1.61 -0.06
C ARG A 195 -13.05 0.29 0.63
N TYR A 196 -14.03 -0.57 0.86
CA TYR A 196 -13.77 -1.86 1.50
C TYR A 196 -12.92 -2.78 0.62
N LEU A 197 -13.06 -2.74 -0.70
CA LEU A 197 -12.15 -3.46 -1.61
C LEU A 197 -10.71 -2.95 -1.48
N THR A 198 -10.53 -1.64 -1.36
CA THR A 198 -9.21 -1.05 -1.12
C THR A 198 -8.63 -1.52 0.21
N LEU A 199 -9.43 -1.55 1.28
CA LEU A 199 -8.99 -2.08 2.58
C LEU A 199 -8.65 -3.57 2.54
N LEU A 200 -9.40 -4.37 1.76
CA LEU A 200 -9.09 -5.80 1.57
C LEU A 200 -7.70 -6.02 0.94
N SER A 201 -7.16 -5.05 0.21
CA SER A 201 -5.81 -5.17 -0.40
C SER A 201 -4.67 -5.16 0.63
N TYR A 202 -4.92 -4.75 1.87
CA TYR A 202 -3.90 -4.70 2.94
C TYR A 202 -3.76 -6.02 3.71
N PHE A 203 -4.71 -6.95 3.55
CA PHE A 203 -4.71 -8.22 4.26
C PHE A 203 -3.82 -9.25 3.57
N THR A 204 -3.21 -10.12 4.37
CA THR A 204 -2.41 -11.24 3.86
C THR A 204 -3.06 -12.61 4.08
N ASP A 205 -4.35 -12.62 4.43
CA ASP A 205 -5.13 -13.82 4.69
C ASP A 205 -5.48 -14.54 3.37
N ARG A 206 -5.06 -15.80 3.24
CA ARG A 206 -5.30 -16.63 2.05
C ARG A 206 -6.78 -16.90 1.80
N LYS A 207 -7.65 -16.80 2.82
CA LYS A 207 -9.11 -16.99 2.63
C LYS A 207 -9.75 -15.92 1.73
N LEU A 208 -9.08 -14.78 1.53
CA LEU A 208 -9.55 -13.73 0.65
C LEU A 208 -9.32 -14.03 -0.84
N ILE A 209 -8.44 -14.99 -1.17
CA ILE A 209 -8.07 -15.30 -2.56
C ILE A 209 -9.30 -15.54 -3.45
N PRO A 210 -10.30 -16.37 -3.08
CA PRO A 210 -11.45 -16.62 -3.94
C PRO A 210 -12.32 -15.37 -4.13
N LEU A 211 -12.44 -14.52 -3.11
CA LEU A 211 -13.21 -13.28 -3.23
C LEU A 211 -12.52 -12.30 -4.18
N LEU A 212 -11.23 -12.03 -3.95
CA LEU A 212 -10.45 -11.07 -4.73
C LEU A 212 -10.35 -11.51 -6.20
N ALA A 213 -10.12 -12.79 -6.46
CA ALA A 213 -10.08 -13.32 -7.82
C ALA A 213 -11.41 -13.07 -8.56
N ARG A 214 -12.56 -13.38 -7.94
CA ARG A 214 -13.88 -13.15 -8.56
C ARG A 214 -14.17 -11.67 -8.79
N VAL A 215 -13.84 -10.80 -7.83
CA VAL A 215 -13.99 -9.35 -7.99
C VAL A 215 -13.13 -8.86 -9.16
N TYR A 216 -11.91 -9.38 -9.32
CA TYR A 216 -11.06 -9.02 -10.46
C TYR A 216 -11.61 -9.51 -11.80
N VAL A 217 -12.27 -10.67 -11.88
CA VAL A 217 -12.83 -11.14 -13.17
C VAL A 217 -14.09 -10.36 -13.55
N LYS A 218 -14.95 -10.05 -12.57
CA LYS A 218 -16.27 -9.42 -12.79
C LYS A 218 -16.55 -8.36 -11.71
N PRO A 219 -15.86 -7.22 -11.72
CA PRO A 219 -16.00 -6.21 -10.67
C PRO A 219 -17.43 -5.63 -10.60
N ASP A 220 -18.09 -5.50 -11.75
CA ASP A 220 -19.47 -4.99 -11.85
C ASP A 220 -20.49 -5.89 -11.13
N SER A 221 -20.27 -7.21 -11.07
CA SER A 221 -21.11 -8.14 -10.31
C SER A 221 -21.04 -7.92 -8.80
N PHE A 222 -20.05 -7.17 -8.32
CA PHE A 222 -19.91 -6.72 -6.94
C PHE A 222 -20.23 -5.23 -6.80
N GLY A 223 -20.75 -4.58 -7.84
CA GLY A 223 -21.03 -3.15 -7.86
C GLY A 223 -19.76 -2.29 -7.74
N VAL A 224 -18.63 -2.79 -8.22
CA VAL A 224 -17.34 -2.09 -8.27
C VAL A 224 -17.05 -1.68 -9.71
N PRO A 225 -16.77 -0.40 -10.00
CA PRO A 225 -16.36 0.00 -11.34
C PRO A 225 -15.08 -0.69 -11.78
N LYS A 226 -15.03 -1.14 -13.04
CA LYS A 226 -13.87 -1.82 -13.65
C LYS A 226 -12.52 -1.17 -13.36
N ARG A 227 -12.44 0.17 -13.40
CA ARG A 227 -11.21 0.94 -13.12
C ARG A 227 -10.61 0.68 -11.73
N TYR A 228 -11.42 0.27 -10.75
CA TYR A 228 -10.99 -0.02 -9.38
C TYR A 228 -10.67 -1.50 -9.14
N ALA A 229 -10.89 -2.37 -10.12
CA ALA A 229 -10.60 -3.79 -9.96
C ALA A 229 -9.11 -4.09 -9.73
N ILE A 230 -8.22 -3.15 -10.09
CA ILE A 230 -6.78 -3.22 -9.75
C ILE A 230 -6.55 -3.44 -8.25
N ARG A 231 -7.44 -2.96 -7.37
CA ARG A 231 -7.35 -3.19 -5.92
C ARG A 231 -7.44 -4.67 -5.54
N ALA A 232 -8.18 -5.47 -6.31
CA ALA A 232 -8.23 -6.91 -6.13
C ALA A 232 -6.92 -7.59 -6.56
N SER A 233 -6.30 -7.10 -7.65
CA SER A 233 -4.95 -7.52 -8.07
C SER A 233 -3.92 -7.18 -7.00
N ASP A 234 -3.92 -5.95 -6.49
CA ASP A 234 -3.07 -5.49 -5.39
C ASP A 234 -3.18 -6.42 -4.17
N GLY A 235 -4.40 -6.78 -3.77
CA GLY A 235 -4.63 -7.72 -2.67
C GLY A 235 -4.06 -9.12 -2.92
N LEU A 236 -4.22 -9.68 -4.13
CA LEU A 236 -3.65 -10.99 -4.48
C LEU A 236 -2.12 -10.98 -4.48
N LEU A 237 -1.52 -9.89 -4.97
CA LEU A 237 -0.07 -9.66 -4.91
C LEU A 237 0.43 -9.49 -3.47
N TRP A 238 -0.35 -8.79 -2.64
CA TRP A 238 -0.02 -8.57 -1.24
C TRP A 238 -0.19 -9.84 -0.38
N ILE A 239 -1.13 -10.74 -0.68
CA ILE A 239 -1.11 -12.09 -0.08
C ILE A 239 0.17 -12.83 -0.50
N GLY A 240 0.50 -12.75 -1.80
CA GLY A 240 1.78 -13.17 -2.36
C GLY A 240 2.13 -14.65 -2.21
N SER A 241 1.17 -15.52 -1.90
CA SER A 241 1.40 -16.96 -1.87
C SER A 241 1.35 -17.55 -3.29
N ARG A 242 1.84 -18.77 -3.49
CA ARG A 242 1.76 -19.43 -4.80
C ARG A 242 0.31 -19.51 -5.29
N GLU A 243 -0.61 -19.82 -4.38
CA GLU A 243 -2.05 -19.93 -4.66
C GLU A 243 -2.64 -18.57 -5.05
N SER A 244 -2.28 -17.48 -4.36
CA SER A 244 -2.82 -16.15 -4.69
C SER A 244 -2.30 -15.64 -6.03
N LEU A 245 -1.03 -15.90 -6.35
CA LEU A 245 -0.45 -15.52 -7.64
C LEU A 245 -0.99 -16.37 -8.79
N ALA A 246 -1.21 -17.67 -8.58
CA ALA A 246 -1.87 -18.53 -9.55
C ALA A 246 -3.31 -18.09 -9.80
N ALA A 247 -4.04 -17.74 -8.74
CA ALA A 247 -5.39 -17.19 -8.83
C ALA A 247 -5.42 -15.85 -9.59
N LEU A 248 -4.44 -14.97 -9.38
CA LEU A 248 -4.31 -13.73 -10.16
C LEU A 248 -4.06 -14.02 -11.64
N GLN A 249 -3.13 -14.94 -11.95
CA GLN A 249 -2.84 -15.30 -13.33
C GLN A 249 -4.07 -15.88 -14.04
N ASP A 250 -4.83 -16.72 -13.34
CA ASP A 250 -6.06 -17.31 -13.87
C ASP A 250 -7.18 -16.27 -14.03
N ALA A 251 -7.43 -15.44 -13.02
CA ALA A 251 -8.40 -14.35 -13.07
C ALA A 251 -8.12 -13.40 -14.25
N ARG A 252 -6.85 -13.11 -14.54
CA ARG A 252 -6.45 -12.33 -15.71
C ARG A 252 -6.79 -12.99 -17.03
N ARG A 253 -6.57 -14.31 -17.16
CA ARG A 253 -6.97 -15.05 -18.37
C ARG A 253 -8.48 -15.03 -18.55
N GLN A 254 -9.24 -15.28 -17.48
CA GLN A 254 -10.70 -15.27 -17.52
C GLN A 254 -11.26 -13.88 -17.87
N ALA A 255 -10.72 -12.82 -17.26
CA ALA A 255 -11.13 -11.45 -17.55
C ALA A 255 -10.87 -11.05 -19.01
N ARG A 256 -9.74 -11.51 -19.59
CA ARG A 256 -9.44 -11.33 -21.01
C ARG A 256 -10.41 -12.11 -21.90
N ALA A 257 -10.62 -13.39 -21.61
CA ALA A 257 -11.54 -14.24 -22.37
C ALA A 257 -12.99 -13.71 -22.35
N SER A 258 -13.39 -13.09 -21.24
CA SER A 258 -14.73 -12.50 -21.06
C SER A 258 -14.85 -11.06 -21.57
N GLY A 259 -13.75 -10.46 -22.07
CA GLY A 259 -13.74 -9.05 -22.50
C GLY A 259 -14.05 -8.06 -21.37
N THR A 260 -13.89 -8.43 -20.09
CA THR A 260 -14.27 -7.60 -18.94
C THR A 260 -13.72 -6.18 -19.05
N TYR A 261 -12.46 -6.06 -19.49
CA TYR A 261 -11.72 -4.81 -19.60
C TYR A 261 -11.46 -4.37 -21.05
N ALA A 262 -12.28 -4.82 -22.01
CA ALA A 262 -12.11 -4.48 -23.44
C ALA A 262 -12.49 -3.02 -23.78
N ASP A 263 -12.89 -2.22 -22.79
CA ASP A 263 -13.24 -0.82 -22.94
C ASP A 263 -11.96 0.05 -23.07
N SER A 264 -11.83 0.78 -24.17
CA SER A 264 -10.70 1.66 -24.46
C SER A 264 -10.56 2.81 -23.46
N SER A 265 -11.64 3.22 -22.78
CA SER A 265 -11.58 4.24 -21.72
C SER A 265 -10.77 3.79 -20.49
N LEU A 266 -10.56 2.48 -20.34
CA LEU A 266 -9.73 1.89 -19.28
C LEU A 266 -8.25 1.81 -19.65
N ALA A 267 -7.88 2.18 -20.88
CA ALA A 267 -6.50 2.21 -21.31
C ALA A 267 -5.69 3.26 -20.54
N ARG A 268 -4.42 2.94 -20.26
CA ARG A 268 -3.49 3.86 -19.59
C ARG A 268 -2.15 3.86 -20.32
N GLY A 269 -1.70 5.04 -20.72
CA GLY A 269 -0.43 5.20 -21.45
C GLY A 269 -0.37 4.42 -22.77
N GLY A 270 -1.52 4.28 -23.47
CA GLY A 270 -1.61 3.54 -24.73
C GLY A 270 -1.73 2.01 -24.58
N TYR A 271 -1.69 1.48 -23.35
CA TYR A 271 -1.87 0.06 -23.08
C TYR A 271 -3.27 -0.24 -22.57
N ASP A 272 -3.82 -1.40 -22.94
CA ASP A 272 -5.06 -1.89 -22.33
C ASP A 272 -4.90 -2.12 -20.82
N PHE A 273 -6.03 -2.18 -20.10
CA PHE A 273 -6.03 -2.30 -18.63
C PHE A 273 -5.17 -3.46 -18.12
N LEU A 274 -5.24 -4.63 -18.77
CA LEU A 274 -4.53 -5.84 -18.32
C LEU A 274 -3.05 -5.82 -18.70
N ALA A 275 -2.67 -5.15 -19.79
CA ALA A 275 -1.29 -4.87 -20.14
C ALA A 275 -0.65 -3.89 -19.14
N ASN A 276 -1.38 -2.83 -18.77
CA ASN A 276 -0.96 -1.91 -17.72
C ASN A 276 -0.82 -2.62 -16.35
N ASP A 277 -1.79 -3.46 -15.96
CA ASP A 277 -1.69 -4.31 -14.76
C ASP A 277 -0.44 -5.21 -14.81
N SER A 278 -0.12 -5.79 -15.97
CA SER A 278 1.09 -6.60 -16.13
C SER A 278 2.36 -5.82 -15.83
N SER A 279 2.47 -4.61 -16.38
CA SER A 279 3.61 -3.73 -16.13
C SER A 279 3.71 -3.36 -14.66
N ALA A 280 2.58 -2.99 -14.03
CA ALA A 280 2.51 -2.69 -12.61
C ALA A 280 2.92 -3.88 -11.73
N VAL A 281 2.49 -5.09 -12.08
CA VAL A 281 2.86 -6.33 -11.37
C VAL A 281 4.37 -6.56 -11.42
N ILE A 282 5.00 -6.44 -12.60
CA ILE A 282 6.46 -6.60 -12.72
C ILE A 282 7.17 -5.51 -11.93
N SER A 283 6.71 -4.27 -12.05
CA SER A 283 7.28 -3.13 -11.33
C SER A 283 7.23 -3.34 -9.81
N ARG A 284 6.13 -3.93 -9.31
CA ARG A 284 5.94 -4.17 -7.88
C ARG A 284 6.63 -5.41 -7.35
N THR A 285 6.84 -6.42 -8.19
CA THR A 285 7.36 -7.72 -7.74
C THR A 285 8.77 -8.02 -8.26
N GLY A 286 9.31 -7.17 -9.13
CA GLY A 286 10.61 -7.31 -9.79
C GLY A 286 10.70 -8.44 -10.82
N LYS A 287 9.63 -9.23 -11.03
CA LYS A 287 9.61 -10.39 -11.94
C LYS A 287 8.22 -10.59 -12.56
N TRP A 288 8.17 -11.41 -13.60
CA TRP A 288 6.90 -11.91 -14.14
C TRP A 288 6.19 -12.84 -13.15
N LEU A 289 4.84 -12.80 -13.11
CA LEU A 289 4.03 -13.68 -12.26
C LEU A 289 4.34 -15.16 -12.45
N SER A 290 4.53 -15.58 -13.70
CA SER A 290 4.84 -16.98 -14.05
C SER A 290 6.16 -17.44 -13.46
N VAL A 291 7.15 -16.55 -13.34
CA VAL A 291 8.44 -16.86 -12.71
C VAL A 291 8.24 -17.09 -11.21
N TRP A 292 7.51 -16.20 -10.53
CA TRP A 292 7.20 -16.33 -9.11
C TRP A 292 6.46 -17.63 -8.77
N ILE A 293 5.43 -17.99 -9.55
CA ILE A 293 4.64 -19.21 -9.31
C ILE A 293 5.53 -20.46 -9.36
N ARG A 294 6.54 -20.48 -10.25
CA ARG A 294 7.49 -21.59 -10.35
C ARG A 294 8.49 -21.62 -9.19
N GLU A 295 8.99 -20.46 -8.76
CA GLU A 295 10.00 -20.35 -7.70
C GLU A 295 9.43 -20.56 -6.29
N LEU A 296 8.15 -20.20 -6.07
CA LEU A 296 7.49 -20.42 -4.78
C LEU A 296 7.22 -21.92 -4.58
N LYS A 297 7.86 -22.49 -3.55
CA LYS A 297 7.58 -23.86 -3.11
C LYS A 297 6.12 -23.95 -2.66
N SER A 298 5.40 -24.97 -3.14
CA SER A 298 4.10 -25.33 -2.58
C SER A 298 4.31 -25.74 -1.12
N ARG A 299 3.68 -25.03 -0.19
CA ARG A 299 3.55 -25.45 1.21
C ARG A 299 2.09 -25.36 1.59
#